data_AF-A0A560W5M8-F1
#
_entry.id   AF-A0A560W5M8-F1
#
_cell.length_a   1.000
_cell.length_b   1.000
_cell.length_c   1.000
_cell.angle_alpha   90.00
_cell.angle_beta   90.00
_cell.angle_gamma   90.00
#
_symmetry.space_group_name_H-M   'P 1'
#
loop_
_entity.id
_entity.type
_entity.pdbx_description
1 polymer ?
#
loop_
_entity_poly.entity_id
_entity_poly.type
_entity_poly.pdbx_seq_one_letter_code
_entity_poly.pdbx_strand_id
1 'polypeptide(L)'
;MTHPDGVREVIVIGSGPAGYTAALYTARAQLRPLLFGSSIFVGGSLTTTTEVENFPGFPDGVDGPVLMENMRAQAEKFGAEMIDDDIVSVDLTGDIKLLTDSAGTVHRAKTVIVATGSGYRKLGLPREDELSGRGVSWCATCDGFFFRDRDIVVVGGGDTAMEEATFLTRFAKSVTVVHRRSSLRASKVMQDRAFADDKISFAFDSEIAEIKEANGMLGGVVLRDVFTGATRDLDVTGLFIAIGHDPRTELFTGQLDLDSEGYITVAAPTTRTSLPGVFAAGDVVDHTYRQAITAAGTGAAAALDAERYLAASGATETERATAAVPA
;
A
#
# COMPACT_ATOMS: atom_id res chain seq x y z
N MET A 1 7.97 -29.73 5.13
CA MET A 1 7.83 -30.84 4.14
C MET A 1 6.89 -30.38 3.04
N THR A 2 7.40 -29.88 1.92
CA THR A 2 6.61 -29.60 0.70
C THR A 2 5.71 -30.79 0.34
N HIS A 3 4.62 -30.57 -0.42
CA HIS A 3 3.88 -31.68 -1.01
C HIS A 3 4.88 -32.55 -1.84
N PRO A 4 4.64 -33.86 -2.05
CA PRO A 4 5.59 -34.76 -2.70
C PRO A 4 6.18 -34.23 -4.03
N ASP A 5 5.44 -33.37 -4.71
CA ASP A 5 5.78 -32.81 -6.02
C ASP A 5 6.39 -31.38 -5.97
N GLY A 6 6.68 -30.85 -4.78
CA GLY A 6 7.28 -29.52 -4.59
C GLY A 6 6.31 -28.33 -4.77
N VAL A 7 5.01 -28.60 -4.94
CA VAL A 7 3.97 -27.58 -5.12
C VAL A 7 3.44 -27.09 -3.76
N ARG A 8 3.30 -25.77 -3.61
CA ARG A 8 2.69 -25.12 -2.43
C ARG A 8 1.19 -24.96 -2.62
N GLU A 9 0.43 -25.03 -1.53
CA GLU A 9 -1.00 -24.70 -1.57
C GLU A 9 -1.19 -23.20 -1.83
N VAL A 10 -0.45 -22.37 -1.10
CA VAL A 10 -0.51 -20.89 -1.18
C VAL A 10 0.89 -20.30 -1.18
N ILE A 11 1.15 -19.37 -2.11
CA ILE A 11 2.26 -18.42 -2.03
C ILE A 11 1.72 -16.99 -1.90
N VAL A 12 2.29 -16.21 -0.99
CA VAL A 12 1.96 -14.79 -0.78
C VAL A 12 3.12 -13.93 -1.29
N ILE A 13 2.85 -12.91 -2.09
CA ILE A 13 3.85 -11.96 -2.59
C ILE A 13 3.63 -10.62 -1.89
N GLY A 14 4.56 -10.24 -1.01
CA GLY A 14 4.53 -9.00 -0.25
C GLY A 14 4.40 -9.22 1.25
N SER A 15 5.14 -8.43 2.03
CA SER A 15 5.26 -8.52 3.50
C SER A 15 4.60 -7.36 4.26
N GLY A 16 3.66 -6.63 3.64
CA GLY A 16 2.87 -5.63 4.37
C GLY A 16 1.79 -6.25 5.27
N PRO A 17 0.93 -5.42 5.89
CA PRO A 17 -0.18 -5.89 6.73
C PRO A 17 -1.10 -6.90 6.03
N ALA A 18 -1.39 -6.69 4.74
CA ALA A 18 -2.17 -7.62 3.93
C ALA A 18 -1.49 -8.99 3.80
N GLY A 19 -0.20 -9.00 3.47
CA GLY A 19 0.58 -10.21 3.28
C GLY A 19 0.73 -11.02 4.57
N TYR A 20 1.14 -10.38 5.67
CA TYR A 20 1.25 -11.07 6.96
C TYR A 20 -0.08 -11.58 7.49
N THR A 21 -1.18 -10.83 7.29
CA THR A 21 -2.50 -11.32 7.69
C THR A 21 -2.92 -12.51 6.83
N ALA A 22 -2.68 -12.47 5.52
CA ALA A 22 -2.96 -13.58 4.62
C ALA A 22 -2.16 -14.85 5.02
N ALA A 23 -0.86 -14.68 5.29
CA ALA A 23 0.01 -15.75 5.77
C ALA A 23 -0.46 -16.32 7.11
N LEU A 24 -0.85 -15.48 8.06
CA LEU A 24 -1.39 -15.92 9.35
C LEU A 24 -2.64 -16.80 9.18
N TYR A 25 -3.63 -16.35 8.40
CA TYR A 25 -4.87 -17.08 8.23
C TYR A 25 -4.66 -18.41 7.49
N THR A 26 -3.88 -18.40 6.40
CA THR A 26 -3.59 -19.63 5.65
C THR A 26 -2.71 -20.61 6.43
N ALA A 27 -1.79 -20.13 7.27
CA ALA A 27 -1.02 -20.98 8.18
C ALA A 27 -1.92 -21.66 9.23
N ARG A 28 -2.86 -20.91 9.81
CA ARG A 28 -3.86 -21.46 10.75
C ARG A 28 -4.81 -22.47 10.11
N ALA A 29 -5.08 -22.33 8.82
CA ALA A 29 -5.80 -23.32 8.00
C ALA A 29 -4.92 -24.53 7.58
N GLN A 30 -3.70 -24.65 8.11
CA GLN A 30 -2.74 -25.72 7.82
C GLN A 30 -2.30 -25.80 6.36
N LEU A 31 -2.40 -24.70 5.60
CA LEU A 31 -1.99 -24.63 4.19
C LEU A 31 -0.49 -24.39 4.02
N ARG A 32 0.25 -24.13 5.11
CA ARG A 32 1.72 -23.93 5.15
C ARG A 32 2.18 -22.92 4.10
N PRO A 33 1.71 -21.67 4.17
CA PRO A 33 1.98 -20.66 3.16
C PRO A 33 3.48 -20.36 3.09
N LEU A 34 3.94 -20.00 1.89
CA LEU A 34 5.24 -19.37 1.67
C LEU A 34 5.00 -17.90 1.38
N LEU A 35 5.63 -16.99 2.10
CA LEU A 35 5.56 -15.56 1.83
C LEU A 35 6.92 -15.06 1.33
N PHE A 36 6.90 -14.32 0.23
CA PHE A 36 8.06 -13.57 -0.27
C PHE A 36 7.96 -12.12 0.18
N GLY A 37 8.92 -11.68 0.99
CA GLY A 37 8.84 -10.41 1.70
C GLY A 37 9.44 -9.21 0.98
N SER A 38 10.23 -9.42 -0.07
CA SER A 38 11.23 -8.50 -0.62
C SER A 38 12.58 -8.60 0.07
N SER A 39 13.66 -8.42 -0.71
CA SER A 39 15.03 -8.38 -0.21
C SER A 39 15.40 -7.07 0.49
N ILE A 40 14.65 -5.99 0.22
CA ILE A 40 14.96 -4.63 0.68
C ILE A 40 13.86 -4.08 1.60
N PHE A 41 12.59 -4.27 1.25
CA PHE A 41 11.46 -3.61 1.92
C PHE A 41 10.59 -4.60 2.70
N VAL A 42 11.21 -5.41 3.57
CA VAL A 42 10.50 -6.34 4.47
C VAL A 42 9.60 -5.53 5.42
N GLY A 43 8.34 -5.93 5.57
CA GLY A 43 7.34 -5.25 6.40
C GLY A 43 6.55 -4.15 5.67
N GLY A 44 6.93 -3.79 4.44
CA GLY A 44 6.25 -2.75 3.66
C GLY A 44 6.38 -1.34 4.24
N SER A 45 5.50 -0.43 3.82
CA SER A 45 5.60 1.02 4.10
C SER A 45 5.56 1.41 5.58
N LEU A 46 5.07 0.54 6.46
CA LEU A 46 5.03 0.82 7.90
C LEU A 46 6.42 0.72 8.56
N THR A 47 7.41 0.07 7.94
CA THR A 47 8.76 0.03 8.53
C THR A 47 9.49 1.36 8.47
N THR A 48 8.97 2.32 7.71
CA THR A 48 9.50 3.69 7.63
C THR A 48 8.67 4.69 8.42
N THR A 49 7.61 4.25 9.13
CA THR A 49 6.79 5.11 9.98
C THR A 49 7.17 4.94 11.45
N THR A 50 7.17 6.03 12.22
CA THR A 50 7.61 6.04 13.63
C THR A 50 6.50 5.71 14.61
N GLU A 51 5.26 6.14 14.37
CA GLU A 51 4.18 5.92 15.33
C GLU A 51 2.86 5.68 14.59
N VAL A 52 2.19 4.60 14.97
CA VAL A 52 0.90 4.17 14.43
C VAL A 52 -0.13 4.21 15.55
N GLU A 53 -1.00 5.21 15.53
CA GLU A 53 -2.06 5.40 16.53
C GLU A 53 -3.43 4.88 16.08
N ASN A 54 -3.57 4.53 14.80
CA ASN A 54 -4.85 4.17 14.18
C ASN A 54 -5.01 2.68 13.87
N PHE A 55 -4.06 1.83 14.30
CA PHE A 55 -4.20 0.38 14.24
C PHE A 55 -4.83 -0.15 15.54
N PRO A 56 -6.04 -0.73 15.51
CA PRO A 56 -6.75 -1.13 16.72
C PRO A 56 -6.01 -2.24 17.48
N GLY A 57 -6.03 -2.15 18.81
CA GLY A 57 -5.32 -3.07 19.71
C GLY A 57 -4.11 -2.45 20.40
N PHE A 58 -3.71 -1.24 20.00
CA PHE A 58 -2.59 -0.48 20.57
C PHE A 58 -3.11 0.88 21.11
N PRO A 59 -3.68 0.92 22.33
CA PRO A 59 -4.31 2.13 22.87
C PRO A 59 -3.33 3.29 23.10
N ASP A 60 -2.05 2.97 23.30
CA ASP A 60 -0.96 3.94 23.50
C ASP A 60 -0.13 4.15 22.22
N GLY A 61 -0.62 3.69 21.06
CA GLY A 61 0.15 3.67 19.81
C GLY A 61 1.18 2.53 19.75
N VAL A 62 1.80 2.36 18.58
CA VAL A 62 2.88 1.39 18.35
C VAL A 62 3.82 1.88 17.26
N ASP A 63 5.11 1.62 17.41
CA ASP A 63 6.09 1.92 16.37
C ASP A 63 5.87 1.04 15.13
N GLY A 64 6.02 1.61 13.94
CA GLY A 64 5.70 0.94 12.68
C GLY A 64 6.46 -0.37 12.46
N PRO A 65 7.81 -0.37 12.57
CA PRO A 65 8.63 -1.59 12.60
C PRO A 65 8.19 -2.61 13.64
N VAL A 66 7.84 -2.17 14.86
CA VAL A 66 7.42 -3.07 15.95
C VAL A 66 6.09 -3.73 15.60
N LEU A 67 5.14 -2.99 15.02
CA LEU A 67 3.89 -3.55 14.53
C LEU A 67 4.15 -4.63 13.46
N MET A 68 5.03 -4.36 12.49
CA MET A 68 5.36 -5.33 11.42
C MET A 68 6.10 -6.56 11.94
N GLU A 69 7.03 -6.39 12.87
CA GLU A 69 7.72 -7.49 13.54
C GLU A 69 6.71 -8.39 14.28
N ASN A 70 5.78 -7.80 15.02
CA ASN A 70 4.71 -8.54 15.70
C ASN A 70 3.82 -9.31 14.72
N MET A 71 3.44 -8.70 13.59
CA MET A 71 2.64 -9.38 12.56
C MET A 71 3.40 -10.55 11.91
N ARG A 72 4.69 -10.37 11.60
CA ARG A 72 5.56 -11.43 11.08
C ARG A 72 5.66 -12.59 12.07
N ALA A 73 6.02 -12.29 13.32
CA ALA A 73 6.17 -13.28 14.38
C ALA A 73 4.87 -14.06 14.63
N GLN A 74 3.72 -13.39 14.52
CA GLN A 74 2.42 -14.05 14.65
C GLN A 74 2.19 -15.06 13.51
N ALA A 75 2.50 -14.70 12.26
CA ALA A 75 2.35 -15.62 11.13
C ALA A 75 3.33 -16.81 11.23
N GLU A 76 4.61 -16.56 11.54
CA GLU A 76 5.65 -17.60 11.72
C GLU A 76 5.29 -18.57 12.84
N LYS A 77 4.76 -18.07 13.96
CA LYS A 77 4.28 -18.90 15.08
C LYS A 77 3.26 -19.97 14.67
N PHE A 78 2.43 -19.68 13.67
CA PHE A 78 1.44 -20.63 13.15
C PHE A 78 1.93 -21.46 11.96
N GLY A 79 3.20 -21.33 11.57
CA GLY A 79 3.84 -22.15 10.55
C GLY A 79 3.84 -21.54 9.14
N ALA A 80 3.67 -20.22 9.02
CA ALA A 80 4.03 -19.54 7.78
C ALA A 80 5.55 -19.57 7.59
N GLU A 81 5.99 -19.89 6.38
CA GLU A 81 7.41 -19.80 5.99
C GLU A 81 7.65 -18.45 5.30
N MET A 82 8.74 -17.77 5.67
CA MET A 82 9.11 -16.45 5.13
C MET A 82 10.41 -16.56 4.34
N ILE A 83 10.43 -15.95 3.16
CA ILE A 83 11.65 -15.73 2.38
C ILE A 83 11.81 -14.22 2.17
N ASP A 84 12.91 -13.68 2.67
CA ASP A 84 13.31 -12.29 2.48
C ASP A 84 14.02 -12.16 1.12
N ASP A 85 13.26 -12.34 0.04
CA ASP A 85 13.69 -12.23 -1.36
C ASP A 85 12.55 -11.66 -2.21
N ASP A 86 12.89 -11.17 -3.40
CA ASP A 86 11.95 -10.66 -4.39
C ASP A 86 11.51 -11.75 -5.38
N ILE A 87 10.22 -11.76 -5.71
CA ILE A 87 9.74 -12.44 -6.92
C ILE A 87 9.98 -11.51 -8.10
N VAL A 88 10.72 -11.99 -9.10
CA VAL A 88 11.14 -11.20 -10.27
C VAL A 88 10.38 -11.55 -11.55
N SER A 89 9.69 -12.70 -11.56
CA SER A 89 8.85 -13.14 -12.67
C SER A 89 7.74 -14.06 -12.19
N VAL A 90 6.59 -14.02 -12.87
CA VAL A 90 5.46 -14.91 -12.60
C VAL A 90 4.84 -15.42 -13.90
N ASP A 91 4.33 -16.64 -13.88
CA ASP A 91 3.34 -17.16 -14.83
C ASP A 91 2.13 -17.65 -14.02
N LEU A 92 1.05 -16.89 -14.10
CA LEU A 92 -0.17 -17.09 -13.32
C LEU A 92 -1.28 -17.79 -14.12
N THR A 93 -1.04 -18.08 -15.40
CA THR A 93 -2.08 -18.48 -16.36
C THR A 93 -2.45 -19.96 -16.26
N GLY A 94 -1.51 -20.82 -15.83
CA GLY A 94 -1.75 -22.25 -15.64
C GLY A 94 -2.47 -22.59 -14.33
N ASP A 95 -2.92 -23.84 -14.19
CA ASP A 95 -3.53 -24.36 -12.95
C ASP A 95 -2.53 -24.34 -11.78
N ILE A 96 -1.25 -24.58 -12.08
CA ILE A 96 -0.14 -24.37 -11.16
C ILE A 96 0.56 -23.08 -11.56
N LYS A 97 0.58 -22.13 -10.63
CA LYS A 97 1.24 -20.83 -10.74
C LYS A 97 2.74 -21.02 -10.58
N LEU A 98 3.52 -20.35 -11.41
CA LEU A 98 4.98 -20.34 -11.36
C LEU A 98 5.46 -18.97 -10.91
N LEU A 99 6.37 -18.93 -9.95
CA LEU A 99 6.98 -17.71 -9.46
C LEU A 99 8.50 -17.90 -9.42
N THR A 100 9.25 -17.01 -10.06
CA THR A 100 10.71 -17.05 -10.05
C THR A 100 11.25 -16.01 -9.10
N ASP A 101 12.07 -16.43 -8.13
CA ASP A 101 12.74 -15.53 -7.20
C ASP A 101 14.01 -14.90 -7.81
N SER A 102 14.64 -13.96 -7.10
CA SER A 102 15.82 -13.25 -7.61
C SER A 102 17.03 -14.17 -7.81
N ALA A 103 17.08 -15.31 -7.11
CA ALA A 103 18.09 -16.35 -7.28
C ALA A 103 17.83 -17.26 -8.51
N GLY A 104 16.70 -17.10 -9.20
CA GLY A 104 16.31 -17.90 -10.36
C GLY A 104 15.61 -19.21 -10.01
N THR A 105 15.26 -19.44 -8.75
CA THR A 105 14.51 -20.63 -8.32
C THR A 105 13.05 -20.47 -8.71
N VAL A 106 12.49 -21.51 -9.34
CA VAL A 106 11.07 -21.55 -9.70
C VAL A 106 10.26 -22.23 -8.61
N HIS A 107 9.41 -21.44 -7.96
CA HIS A 107 8.43 -21.87 -6.98
C HIS A 107 7.10 -22.17 -7.68
N ARG A 108 6.39 -23.18 -7.18
CA ARG A 108 5.14 -23.68 -7.77
C ARG A 108 4.02 -23.59 -6.75
N ALA A 109 2.86 -23.05 -7.12
CA ALA A 109 1.73 -22.90 -6.22
C ALA A 109 0.39 -23.22 -6.87
N LYS A 110 -0.56 -23.78 -6.11
CA LYS A 110 -1.96 -23.89 -6.56
C LYS A 110 -2.67 -22.54 -6.49
N THR A 111 -2.33 -21.72 -5.50
CA THR A 111 -2.88 -20.36 -5.35
C THR A 111 -1.80 -19.33 -5.04
N VAL A 112 -2.04 -18.08 -5.46
CA VAL A 112 -1.18 -16.94 -5.20
C VAL A 112 -2.00 -15.79 -4.63
N ILE A 113 -1.51 -15.16 -3.56
CA ILE A 113 -2.06 -13.93 -3.01
C ILE A 113 -1.07 -12.79 -3.27
N VAL A 114 -1.50 -11.82 -4.07
CA VAL A 114 -0.75 -10.60 -4.40
C VAL A 114 -1.03 -9.52 -3.35
N ALA A 115 -0.01 -9.16 -2.58
CA ALA A 115 -0.07 -8.16 -1.52
C ALA A 115 1.15 -7.21 -1.60
N THR A 116 1.53 -6.85 -2.83
CA THR A 116 2.72 -6.03 -3.13
C THR A 116 2.58 -4.57 -2.74
N GLY A 117 1.36 -4.12 -2.41
CA GLY A 117 1.07 -2.76 -1.94
C GLY A 117 1.22 -1.69 -3.02
N SER A 118 1.37 -0.44 -2.56
CA SER A 118 1.62 0.72 -3.41
C SER A 118 2.72 1.60 -2.81
N GLY A 119 3.37 2.40 -3.64
CA GLY A 119 4.34 3.41 -3.23
C GLY A 119 3.78 4.82 -3.36
N TYR A 120 4.15 5.72 -2.46
CA TYR A 120 3.85 7.14 -2.59
C TYR A 120 4.60 7.73 -3.80
N ARG A 121 3.90 8.54 -4.60
CA ARG A 121 4.59 9.39 -5.57
C ARG A 121 5.34 10.49 -4.84
N LYS A 122 6.62 10.61 -5.14
CA LYS A 122 7.53 11.57 -4.53
C LYS A 122 7.76 12.79 -5.42
N LEU A 123 8.14 13.91 -4.82
CA LEU A 123 8.58 15.11 -5.57
C LEU A 123 9.98 14.91 -6.16
N GLY A 124 10.78 14.01 -5.57
CA GLY A 124 12.15 13.74 -6.00
C GLY A 124 13.13 14.84 -5.59
N LEU A 125 12.79 15.60 -4.54
CA LEU A 125 13.61 16.70 -4.05
C LEU A 125 14.59 16.24 -2.98
N PRO A 126 15.78 16.88 -2.88
CA PRO A 126 16.64 16.70 -1.72
C PRO A 126 15.87 16.93 -0.42
N ARG A 127 16.22 16.16 0.62
CA ARG A 127 15.61 16.17 1.97
C ARG A 127 14.18 15.65 2.10
N GLU A 128 13.50 15.30 1.00
CA GLU A 128 12.15 14.73 1.06
C GLU A 128 12.12 13.46 1.93
N ASP A 129 12.98 12.49 1.61
CA ASP A 129 13.11 11.25 2.38
C ASP A 129 13.81 11.46 3.73
N GLU A 130 14.78 12.37 3.79
CA GLU A 130 15.53 12.67 5.00
C GLU A 130 14.62 13.21 6.12
N LEU A 131 13.66 14.05 5.77
CA LEU A 131 12.75 14.71 6.72
C LEU A 131 11.42 13.97 6.88
N SER A 132 11.31 12.74 6.36
CA SER A 132 10.18 11.85 6.65
C SER A 132 9.98 11.69 8.16
N GLY A 133 8.75 11.90 8.65
CA GLY A 133 8.43 11.90 10.09
C GLY A 133 8.97 13.10 10.88
N ARG A 134 9.71 14.01 10.23
CA ARG A 134 10.28 15.24 10.81
C ARG A 134 9.70 16.50 10.16
N GLY A 135 8.45 16.42 9.72
CA GLY A 135 7.70 17.49 9.08
C GLY A 135 7.31 17.20 7.62
N VAL A 136 7.89 16.17 6.98
CA VAL A 136 7.44 15.69 5.66
C VAL A 136 6.65 14.41 5.82
N SER A 137 5.50 14.32 5.15
CA SER A 137 4.59 13.16 5.16
C SER A 137 3.93 12.95 3.79
N TRP A 138 3.50 11.73 3.53
CA TRP A 138 2.66 11.35 2.40
C TRP A 138 1.28 10.83 2.81
N CYS A 139 0.93 10.91 4.10
CA CYS A 139 -0.35 10.43 4.63
C CYS A 139 -0.93 11.40 5.67
N ALA A 140 -1.86 12.24 5.24
CA ALA A 140 -2.54 13.17 6.14
C ALA A 140 -3.32 12.48 7.27
N THR A 141 -3.98 11.35 6.99
CA THR A 141 -4.78 10.62 7.99
C THR A 141 -3.93 9.90 9.03
N CYS A 142 -2.67 9.61 8.71
CA CYS A 142 -1.70 9.02 9.62
C CYS A 142 -1.14 10.10 10.55
N ASP A 143 -0.62 11.20 10.00
CA ASP A 143 0.23 12.12 10.76
C ASP A 143 -0.44 13.45 11.12
N GLY A 144 -1.61 13.76 10.53
CA GLY A 144 -2.25 15.07 10.64
C GLY A 144 -2.51 15.53 12.07
N PHE A 145 -2.72 14.60 13.00
CA PHE A 145 -2.92 14.89 14.42
C PHE A 145 -1.69 15.56 15.08
N PHE A 146 -0.47 15.23 14.64
CA PHE A 146 0.77 15.79 15.19
C PHE A 146 0.99 17.27 14.80
N PHE A 147 0.25 17.77 13.80
CA PHE A 147 0.36 19.14 13.28
C PHE A 147 -0.70 20.08 13.84
N ARG A 148 -1.11 19.88 15.09
CA ARG A 148 -2.05 20.78 15.77
C ARG A 148 -1.48 22.20 15.89
N ASP A 149 -2.29 23.19 15.50
CA ASP A 149 -1.95 24.62 15.52
C ASP A 149 -0.70 24.97 14.68
N ARG A 150 -0.39 24.15 13.69
CA ARG A 150 0.74 24.32 12.77
C ARG A 150 0.29 24.86 11.41
N ASP A 151 1.19 25.58 10.75
CA ASP A 151 1.04 26.00 9.36
C ASP A 151 1.62 24.88 8.47
N ILE A 152 0.80 24.39 7.52
CA ILE A 152 1.14 23.23 6.69
C ILE A 152 0.95 23.49 5.19
N VAL A 153 1.69 22.77 4.37
CA VAL A 153 1.52 22.70 2.91
C VAL A 153 0.95 21.34 2.53
N VAL A 154 0.01 21.33 1.59
CA VAL A 154 -0.42 20.12 0.88
C VAL A 154 -0.08 20.28 -0.60
N VAL A 155 0.67 19.34 -1.17
CA VAL A 155 1.05 19.36 -2.58
C VAL A 155 0.15 18.44 -3.38
N GLY A 156 -0.57 18.99 -4.36
CA GLY A 156 -1.46 18.21 -5.21
C GLY A 156 -2.63 19.01 -5.75
N GLY A 157 -3.49 18.37 -6.54
CA GLY A 157 -4.69 19.03 -7.07
C GLY A 157 -5.76 18.08 -7.60
N GLY A 158 -5.67 16.79 -7.27
CA GLY A 158 -6.77 15.84 -7.46
C GLY A 158 -7.65 15.75 -6.21
N ASP A 159 -8.62 14.84 -6.21
CA ASP A 159 -9.53 14.65 -5.07
C ASP A 159 -8.76 14.31 -3.78
N THR A 160 -7.77 13.40 -3.84
CA THR A 160 -6.91 13.06 -2.69
C THR A 160 -6.31 14.29 -2.01
N ALA A 161 -5.76 15.22 -2.78
CA ALA A 161 -5.15 16.42 -2.20
C ALA A 161 -6.18 17.34 -1.53
N MET A 162 -7.41 17.41 -2.07
CA MET A 162 -8.47 18.21 -1.48
C MET A 162 -9.06 17.55 -0.23
N GLU A 163 -9.19 16.21 -0.24
CA GLU A 163 -9.59 15.42 0.93
C GLU A 163 -8.60 15.60 2.07
N GLU A 164 -7.32 15.45 1.79
CA GLU A 164 -6.25 15.59 2.78
C GLU A 164 -6.16 17.02 3.31
N ALA A 165 -6.19 18.03 2.43
CA ALA A 165 -6.18 19.44 2.85
C ALA A 165 -7.36 19.75 3.78
N THR A 166 -8.58 19.34 3.41
CA THR A 166 -9.79 19.54 4.22
C THR A 166 -9.76 18.74 5.52
N PHE A 167 -9.18 17.54 5.51
CA PHE A 167 -9.01 16.75 6.73
C PHE A 167 -8.05 17.45 7.70
N LEU A 168 -6.95 17.99 7.19
CA LEU A 168 -5.92 18.63 7.99
C LEU A 168 -6.37 19.94 8.63
N THR A 169 -7.36 20.66 8.08
CA THR A 169 -7.91 21.89 8.70
C THR A 169 -8.52 21.66 10.08
N ARG A 170 -8.86 20.41 10.41
CA ARG A 170 -9.33 19.99 11.75
C ARG A 170 -8.27 20.16 12.83
N PHE A 171 -6.99 20.11 12.47
CA PHE A 171 -5.86 20.16 13.40
C PHE A 171 -4.99 21.39 13.16
N ALA A 172 -4.70 21.69 11.90
CA ALA A 172 -3.79 22.76 11.50
C ALA A 172 -4.36 24.16 11.78
N LYS A 173 -3.43 25.10 11.95
CA LYS A 173 -3.73 26.54 12.02
C LYS A 173 -4.09 27.08 10.63
N SER A 174 -3.32 26.71 9.61
CA SER A 174 -3.58 27.03 8.21
C SER A 174 -3.06 25.93 7.29
N VAL A 175 -3.68 25.79 6.12
CA VAL A 175 -3.30 24.84 5.07
C VAL A 175 -3.09 25.61 3.78
N THR A 176 -1.91 25.49 3.18
CA THR A 176 -1.63 26.03 1.84
C THR A 176 -1.57 24.89 0.83
N VAL A 177 -2.53 24.84 -0.08
CA VAL A 177 -2.51 23.88 -1.19
C VAL A 177 -1.61 24.42 -2.30
N VAL A 178 -0.54 23.71 -2.63
CA VAL A 178 0.37 24.04 -3.72
C VAL A 178 0.01 23.17 -4.94
N HIS A 179 -0.32 23.83 -6.05
CA HIS A 179 -0.64 23.15 -7.29
C HIS A 179 0.04 23.80 -8.49
N ARG A 180 0.70 22.98 -9.32
CA ARG A 180 1.48 23.41 -10.50
C ARG A 180 0.65 23.93 -11.69
N ARG A 181 -0.66 24.07 -11.56
CA ARG A 181 -1.55 24.55 -12.62
C ARG A 181 -2.56 25.55 -12.06
N SER A 182 -3.17 26.34 -12.94
CA SER A 182 -4.15 27.36 -12.56
C SER A 182 -5.52 26.79 -12.19
N SER A 183 -5.71 25.47 -12.34
CA SER A 183 -6.97 24.79 -12.08
C SER A 183 -6.75 23.39 -11.50
N LEU A 184 -7.59 23.01 -10.55
CA LEU A 184 -7.60 21.68 -9.94
C LEU A 184 -8.23 20.63 -10.86
N ARG A 185 -7.78 19.38 -10.74
CA ARG A 185 -8.40 18.19 -11.34
C ARG A 185 -9.46 17.55 -10.45
N ALA A 186 -9.49 17.90 -9.16
CA ALA A 186 -10.48 17.41 -8.20
C ALA A 186 -11.91 17.61 -8.73
N SER A 187 -12.81 16.74 -8.32
CA SER A 187 -14.24 16.88 -8.56
C SER A 187 -14.76 18.23 -8.05
N LYS A 188 -15.81 18.76 -8.71
CA LYS A 188 -16.34 20.09 -8.40
C LYS A 188 -16.76 20.24 -6.93
N VAL A 189 -17.36 19.20 -6.36
CA VAL A 189 -17.76 19.17 -4.95
C VAL A 189 -16.56 19.32 -4.01
N MET A 190 -15.44 18.69 -4.34
CA MET A 190 -14.23 18.74 -3.52
C MET A 190 -13.51 20.08 -3.65
N GLN A 191 -13.50 20.66 -4.85
CA GLN A 191 -13.04 22.04 -5.04
C GLN A 191 -13.88 23.02 -4.22
N ASP A 192 -15.20 22.93 -4.31
CA ASP A 192 -16.11 23.86 -3.63
C ASP A 192 -15.97 23.78 -2.11
N ARG A 193 -15.79 22.57 -1.55
CA ARG A 193 -15.49 22.38 -0.12
C ARG A 193 -14.17 23.04 0.27
N ALA A 194 -13.11 22.80 -0.50
CA ALA A 194 -11.79 23.33 -0.17
C ALA A 194 -11.72 24.86 -0.33
N PHE A 195 -12.41 25.44 -1.32
CA PHE A 195 -12.50 26.89 -1.50
C PHE A 195 -13.35 27.60 -0.44
N ALA A 196 -14.27 26.88 0.20
CA ALA A 196 -15.14 27.43 1.25
C ALA A 196 -14.53 27.34 2.66
N ASP A 197 -13.39 26.68 2.84
CA ASP A 197 -12.72 26.55 4.14
C ASP A 197 -11.72 27.71 4.32
N ASP A 198 -11.99 28.60 5.29
CA ASP A 198 -11.19 29.80 5.56
C ASP A 198 -9.75 29.49 6.02
N LYS A 199 -9.45 28.25 6.42
CA LYS A 199 -8.08 27.82 6.75
C LYS A 199 -7.28 27.40 5.52
N ILE A 200 -7.93 27.19 4.38
CA ILE A 200 -7.28 26.75 3.15
C ILE A 200 -6.99 27.94 2.25
N SER A 201 -5.72 28.06 1.85
CA SER A 201 -5.27 28.98 0.81
C SER A 201 -4.64 28.20 -0.34
N PHE A 202 -4.58 28.81 -1.52
CA PHE A 202 -4.07 28.16 -2.72
C PHE A 202 -2.87 28.91 -3.30
N ALA A 203 -1.78 28.18 -3.51
CA ALA A 203 -0.65 28.57 -4.31
C ALA A 203 -0.74 27.85 -5.67
N PHE A 204 -1.58 28.39 -6.56
CA PHE A 204 -1.66 27.93 -7.94
C PHE A 204 -0.39 28.28 -8.72
N ASP A 205 -0.23 27.62 -9.86
CA ASP A 205 0.89 27.81 -10.78
C ASP A 205 2.25 27.72 -10.08
N SER A 206 2.30 26.95 -8.99
CA SER A 206 3.46 26.84 -8.12
C SER A 206 3.83 25.39 -7.91
N GLU A 207 5.12 25.12 -7.81
CA GLU A 207 5.68 23.84 -7.37
C GLU A 207 6.64 24.05 -6.21
N ILE A 208 6.91 22.99 -5.45
CA ILE A 208 7.98 22.99 -4.46
C ILE A 208 9.30 22.89 -5.22
N ALA A 209 10.16 23.90 -5.07
CA ALA A 209 11.49 23.92 -5.66
C ALA A 209 12.58 23.47 -4.69
N GLU A 210 12.38 23.67 -3.38
CA GLU A 210 13.32 23.31 -2.33
C GLU A 210 12.59 22.99 -1.02
N ILE A 211 13.10 22.00 -0.29
CA ILE A 211 12.68 21.67 1.08
C ILE A 211 13.79 22.12 2.04
N LYS A 212 13.44 22.95 3.02
CA LYS A 212 14.39 23.51 3.98
C LYS A 212 14.37 22.75 5.29
N GLU A 213 15.56 22.54 5.84
CA GLU A 213 15.75 21.95 7.17
C GLU A 213 16.13 23.06 8.16
N ALA A 214 15.59 22.97 9.38
CA ALA A 214 15.97 23.77 10.53
C ALA A 214 15.91 22.93 11.82
N ASN A 215 17.04 22.82 12.52
CA ASN A 215 17.18 22.09 13.79
C ASN A 215 16.74 20.61 13.73
N GLY A 216 17.05 19.94 12.64
CA GLY A 216 16.69 18.56 12.36
C GLY A 216 15.23 18.36 11.93
N MET A 217 14.47 19.43 11.69
CA MET A 217 13.05 19.39 11.33
C MET A 217 12.79 20.18 10.03
N LEU A 218 11.62 20.04 9.44
CA LEU A 218 11.16 20.91 8.36
C LEU A 218 11.14 22.38 8.83
N GLY A 219 11.90 23.23 8.14
CA GLY A 219 11.98 24.66 8.39
C GLY A 219 11.17 25.52 7.42
N GLY A 220 10.65 24.94 6.35
CA GLY A 220 9.88 25.63 5.32
C GLY A 220 10.14 25.07 3.92
N VAL A 221 9.55 25.72 2.91
CA VAL A 221 9.71 25.35 1.50
C VAL A 221 9.94 26.58 0.62
N VAL A 222 10.59 26.39 -0.52
CA VAL A 222 10.65 27.39 -1.58
C VAL A 222 9.62 27.02 -2.63
N LEU A 223 8.71 27.94 -2.92
CA LEU A 223 7.76 27.82 -4.02
C LEU A 223 8.36 28.46 -5.28
N ARG A 224 8.26 27.80 -6.42
CA ARG A 224 8.60 28.35 -7.74
C ARG A 224 7.36 28.45 -8.60
N ASP A 225 7.12 29.64 -9.13
CA ASP A 225 6.10 29.85 -10.15
C ASP A 225 6.52 29.17 -11.46
N VAL A 226 5.66 28.32 -12.01
CA VAL A 226 5.98 27.44 -13.14
C VAL A 226 6.07 28.17 -14.48
N PHE A 227 5.55 29.40 -14.56
CA PHE A 227 5.57 30.20 -15.80
C PHE A 227 6.70 31.22 -15.81
N THR A 228 6.94 31.87 -14.68
CA THR A 228 7.90 32.97 -14.55
C THR A 228 9.23 32.52 -13.98
N GLY A 229 9.28 31.38 -13.29
CA GLY A 229 10.44 30.90 -12.55
C GLY A 229 10.72 31.70 -11.27
N ALA A 230 9.89 32.68 -10.92
CA ALA A 230 10.05 33.46 -9.70
C ALA A 230 9.90 32.55 -8.46
N THR A 231 10.80 32.73 -7.49
CA THR A 231 10.80 31.96 -6.25
C THR A 231 10.35 32.81 -5.07
N ARG A 232 9.72 32.16 -4.08
CA ARG A 232 9.40 32.77 -2.79
C ARG A 232 9.49 31.74 -1.68
N ASP A 233 9.89 32.19 -0.51
CA ASP A 233 9.90 31.40 0.70
C ASP A 233 8.51 31.25 1.30
N LEU A 234 8.23 30.09 1.86
CA LEU A 234 7.05 29.81 2.65
C LEU A 234 7.46 29.03 3.90
N ASP A 235 7.40 29.70 5.05
CA ASP A 235 7.66 29.10 6.35
C ASP A 235 6.48 28.19 6.72
N VAL A 236 6.75 26.90 6.83
CA VAL A 236 5.79 25.88 7.26
C VAL A 236 6.47 24.84 8.11
N THR A 237 5.67 24.19 8.94
CA THR A 237 6.12 23.13 9.84
C THR A 237 5.71 21.74 9.37
N GLY A 238 4.76 21.65 8.42
CA GLY A 238 4.36 20.39 7.78
C GLY A 238 4.28 20.49 6.26
N LEU A 239 4.74 19.46 5.56
CA LEU A 239 4.66 19.28 4.12
C LEU A 239 4.05 17.91 3.83
N PHE A 240 2.81 17.91 3.34
CA PHE A 240 2.06 16.72 2.95
C PHE A 240 2.03 16.59 1.43
N ILE A 241 2.56 15.48 0.91
CA ILE A 241 2.70 15.26 -0.53
C ILE A 241 1.60 14.30 -1.01
N ALA A 242 0.54 14.88 -1.59
CA ALA A 242 -0.69 14.19 -1.99
C ALA A 242 -0.84 14.12 -3.53
N ILE A 243 0.22 13.70 -4.22
CA ILE A 243 0.27 13.65 -5.71
C ILE A 243 -0.08 12.29 -6.31
N GLY A 244 -0.58 11.37 -5.49
CA GLY A 244 -1.02 10.03 -5.89
C GLY A 244 -0.08 8.93 -5.39
N HIS A 245 -0.41 7.70 -5.74
CA HIS A 245 0.37 6.50 -5.41
C HIS A 245 0.53 5.67 -6.68
N ASP A 246 1.58 4.86 -6.71
CA ASP A 246 1.86 3.91 -7.78
C ASP A 246 1.73 2.49 -7.19
N PRO A 247 0.69 1.72 -7.58
CA PRO A 247 0.56 0.34 -7.14
C PRO A 247 1.68 -0.51 -7.73
N ARG A 248 2.23 -1.45 -6.94
CA ARG A 248 3.35 -2.31 -7.37
C ARG A 248 2.86 -3.49 -8.21
N THR A 249 2.48 -3.21 -9.46
CA THR A 249 1.81 -4.15 -10.37
C THR A 249 2.63 -4.54 -11.60
N GLU A 250 3.89 -4.12 -11.67
CA GLU A 250 4.79 -4.33 -12.81
C GLU A 250 4.93 -5.83 -13.16
N LEU A 251 5.01 -6.69 -12.12
CA LEU A 251 5.10 -8.15 -12.26
C LEU A 251 3.86 -8.79 -12.91
N PHE A 252 2.69 -8.15 -12.81
CA PHE A 252 1.40 -8.74 -13.18
C PHE A 252 0.84 -8.14 -14.47
N THR A 253 1.51 -7.14 -15.03
CA THR A 253 1.09 -6.47 -16.26
C THR A 253 0.99 -7.46 -17.40
N GLY A 254 -0.16 -7.48 -18.08
CA GLY A 254 -0.44 -8.42 -19.18
C GLY A 254 -0.93 -9.81 -18.73
N GLN A 255 -1.01 -10.07 -17.43
CA GLN A 255 -1.59 -11.31 -16.88
C GLN A 255 -2.85 -11.06 -16.05
N LEU A 256 -2.85 -9.99 -15.23
CA LEU A 256 -4.00 -9.58 -14.44
C LEU A 256 -4.65 -8.32 -15.02
N ASP A 257 -5.96 -8.19 -14.83
CA ASP A 257 -6.71 -7.01 -15.24
C ASP A 257 -6.37 -5.85 -14.30
N LEU A 258 -5.85 -4.77 -14.87
CA LEU A 258 -5.55 -3.52 -14.17
C LEU A 258 -6.55 -2.44 -14.57
N ASP A 259 -6.89 -1.56 -13.64
CA ASP A 259 -7.66 -0.37 -13.97
C ASP A 259 -6.81 0.70 -14.68
N SER A 260 -7.43 1.84 -15.02
CA SER A 260 -6.73 2.94 -15.70
C SER A 260 -5.64 3.62 -14.87
N GLU A 261 -5.61 3.39 -13.55
CA GLU A 261 -4.61 3.93 -12.63
C GLU A 261 -3.53 2.90 -12.27
N GLY A 262 -3.65 1.67 -12.78
CA GLY A 262 -2.67 0.58 -12.64
C GLY A 262 -2.94 -0.35 -11.46
N TYR A 263 -4.05 -0.22 -10.74
CA TYR A 263 -4.39 -1.09 -9.62
C TYR A 263 -4.97 -2.42 -10.13
N ILE A 264 -4.71 -3.51 -9.41
CA ILE A 264 -5.30 -4.82 -9.74
C ILE A 264 -6.80 -4.75 -9.48
N THR A 265 -7.60 -5.13 -10.48
CA THR A 265 -9.04 -5.25 -10.31
C THR A 265 -9.41 -6.56 -9.63
N VAL A 266 -10.37 -6.49 -8.71
CA VAL A 266 -10.92 -7.65 -8.01
C VAL A 266 -12.44 -7.64 -8.05
N ALA A 267 -13.05 -8.82 -7.95
CA ALA A 267 -14.49 -8.99 -7.88
C ALA A 267 -15.03 -8.63 -6.48
N ALA A 268 -14.89 -7.36 -6.10
CA ALA A 268 -15.33 -6.84 -4.80
C ALA A 268 -16.80 -7.20 -4.53
N PRO A 269 -17.15 -7.65 -3.31
CA PRO A 269 -16.35 -7.64 -2.08
C PRO A 269 -15.39 -8.84 -1.90
N THR A 270 -15.25 -9.74 -2.88
CA THR A 270 -14.23 -10.81 -2.86
C THR A 270 -12.87 -10.28 -3.32
N THR A 271 -11.80 -11.05 -3.11
CA THR A 271 -10.43 -10.66 -3.51
C THR A 271 -9.96 -11.35 -4.80
N ARG A 272 -10.87 -12.05 -5.49
CA ARG A 272 -10.60 -12.76 -6.74
C ARG A 272 -10.23 -11.80 -7.85
N THR A 273 -9.11 -12.06 -8.52
CA THR A 273 -8.68 -11.32 -9.71
C THR A 273 -9.31 -11.90 -10.98
N SER A 274 -8.86 -11.47 -12.16
CA SER A 274 -9.27 -12.04 -13.45
C SER A 274 -8.79 -13.48 -13.68
N LEU A 275 -7.84 -14.00 -12.88
CA LEU A 275 -7.31 -15.36 -13.00
C LEU A 275 -7.75 -16.27 -11.84
N PRO A 276 -8.29 -17.48 -12.11
CA PRO A 276 -8.61 -18.45 -11.07
C PRO A 276 -7.39 -18.85 -10.23
N GLY A 277 -7.59 -18.96 -8.92
CA GLY A 277 -6.53 -19.26 -7.96
C GLY A 277 -5.58 -18.09 -7.68
N VAL A 278 -5.84 -16.89 -8.23
CA VAL A 278 -5.09 -15.68 -7.92
C VAL A 278 -6.00 -14.69 -7.19
N PHE A 279 -5.49 -14.16 -6.09
CA PHE A 279 -6.19 -13.21 -5.23
C PHE A 279 -5.30 -11.99 -5.02
N ALA A 280 -5.88 -10.82 -4.75
CA ALA A 280 -5.13 -9.61 -4.47
C ALA A 280 -5.72 -8.82 -3.29
N ALA A 281 -4.86 -8.25 -2.45
CA ALA A 281 -5.25 -7.61 -1.20
C ALA A 281 -4.35 -6.43 -0.81
N GLY A 282 -4.88 -5.54 0.02
CA GLY A 282 -4.22 -4.30 0.43
C GLY A 282 -4.15 -3.26 -0.68
N ASP A 283 -3.19 -2.35 -0.55
CA ASP A 283 -3.12 -1.15 -1.38
C ASP A 283 -2.85 -1.43 -2.86
N VAL A 284 -2.50 -2.67 -3.26
CA VAL A 284 -2.37 -3.03 -4.68
C VAL A 284 -3.72 -3.08 -5.41
N VAL A 285 -4.82 -3.20 -4.67
CA VAL A 285 -6.21 -3.15 -5.18
C VAL A 285 -6.99 -1.94 -4.64
N ASP A 286 -6.52 -1.32 -3.56
CA ASP A 286 -7.23 -0.27 -2.84
C ASP A 286 -6.58 1.10 -3.07
N HIS A 287 -7.17 1.87 -3.99
CA HIS A 287 -6.83 3.28 -4.21
C HIS A 287 -7.70 4.25 -3.38
N THR A 288 -8.59 3.73 -2.53
CA THR A 288 -9.58 4.51 -1.76
C THR A 288 -9.13 4.69 -0.32
N TYR A 289 -8.97 3.62 0.46
CA TYR A 289 -8.75 3.70 1.91
C TYR A 289 -7.27 3.74 2.28
N ARG A 290 -6.45 2.82 1.75
CA ARG A 290 -4.98 2.79 1.92
C ARG A 290 -4.55 2.90 3.38
N GLN A 291 -5.14 2.08 4.24
CA GLN A 291 -4.81 2.03 5.68
C GLN A 291 -4.29 0.64 6.04
N ALA A 292 -3.39 0.58 7.02
CA ALA A 292 -2.86 -0.68 7.54
C ALA A 292 -3.96 -1.68 7.96
N ILE A 293 -5.03 -1.17 8.58
CA ILE A 293 -6.14 -2.00 9.05
C ILE A 293 -7.05 -2.49 7.92
N THR A 294 -7.27 -1.68 6.87
CA THR A 294 -8.02 -2.14 5.67
C THR A 294 -7.21 -3.14 4.87
N ALA A 295 -5.89 -2.94 4.77
CA ALA A 295 -4.97 -3.90 4.18
C ALA A 295 -4.95 -5.23 4.95
N ALA A 296 -4.86 -5.20 6.29
CA ALA A 296 -4.96 -6.41 7.10
C ALA A 296 -6.30 -7.14 6.89
N GLY A 297 -7.42 -6.41 6.89
CA GLY A 297 -8.75 -6.97 6.64
C GLY A 297 -8.89 -7.65 5.29
N THR A 298 -8.42 -7.01 4.21
CA THR A 298 -8.43 -7.61 2.87
C THR A 298 -7.45 -8.77 2.73
N GLY A 299 -6.32 -8.76 3.46
CA GLY A 299 -5.42 -9.90 3.58
C GLY A 299 -6.09 -11.14 4.18
N ALA A 300 -6.89 -10.95 5.24
CA ALA A 300 -7.71 -12.02 5.80
C ALA A 300 -8.75 -12.53 4.79
N ALA A 301 -9.42 -11.64 4.06
CA ALA A 301 -10.37 -12.01 3.03
C ALA A 301 -9.71 -12.84 1.91
N ALA A 302 -8.51 -12.47 1.45
CA ALA A 302 -7.77 -13.23 0.44
C ALA A 302 -7.35 -14.62 0.92
N ALA A 303 -6.95 -14.76 2.17
CA ALA A 303 -6.67 -16.08 2.74
C ALA A 303 -7.90 -17.00 2.73
N LEU A 304 -9.06 -16.46 3.13
CA LEU A 304 -10.32 -17.22 3.17
C LEU A 304 -10.85 -17.57 1.77
N ASP A 305 -10.70 -16.66 0.80
CA ASP A 305 -11.05 -16.94 -0.59
C ASP A 305 -10.13 -18.00 -1.20
N ALA A 306 -8.82 -17.97 -0.91
CA ALA A 306 -7.86 -18.99 -1.33
C ALA A 306 -8.15 -20.37 -0.70
N GLU A 307 -8.45 -20.42 0.59
CA GLU A 307 -8.84 -21.65 1.29
C GLU A 307 -10.08 -22.29 0.63
N ARG A 308 -11.12 -21.50 0.37
CA ARG A 308 -12.35 -21.98 -0.28
C ARG A 308 -12.09 -22.49 -1.69
N TYR A 309 -11.24 -21.81 -2.45
CA TYR A 309 -10.85 -22.23 -3.79
C TYR A 309 -10.13 -23.59 -3.77
N LEU A 310 -9.18 -23.77 -2.86
CA LEU A 310 -8.45 -25.03 -2.68
C LEU A 310 -9.38 -26.16 -2.26
N ALA A 311 -10.31 -25.91 -1.32
CA ALA A 311 -11.30 -26.90 -0.88
C ALA A 311 -12.22 -27.35 -2.04
N ALA A 312 -12.70 -26.42 -2.86
CA ALA A 312 -13.52 -26.74 -4.03
C ALA A 312 -12.75 -27.52 -5.11
N SER A 313 -11.47 -27.18 -5.31
CA SER A 313 -10.60 -27.85 -6.29
C SER A 313 -10.27 -29.29 -5.86
N GLY A 314 -10.00 -29.51 -4.57
CA GLY A 314 -9.73 -30.84 -4.01
C GLY A 314 -10.96 -31.77 -4.02
N ALA A 315 -12.17 -31.21 -3.83
CA ALA A 315 -13.41 -31.97 -4.01
C ALA A 315 -13.58 -32.44 -5.47
N THR A 316 -13.26 -31.58 -6.44
CA THR A 316 -13.36 -31.88 -7.87
C THR A 316 -12.32 -32.92 -8.33
N GLU A 317 -11.11 -32.89 -7.79
CA GLU A 317 -10.08 -33.93 -8.02
C GLU A 317 -10.50 -35.28 -7.44
N THR A 318 -11.10 -35.29 -6.25
CA THR A 318 -11.60 -36.51 -5.62
C THR A 318 -12.75 -37.12 -6.43
N GLU A 319 -13.70 -36.29 -6.89
CA GLU A 319 -14.80 -36.73 -7.76
C GLU A 319 -14.31 -37.29 -9.10
N ARG A 320 -13.34 -36.62 -9.76
CA ARG A 320 -12.70 -37.12 -10.99
C ARG A 320 -11.94 -38.42 -10.76
N ALA A 321 -11.23 -38.56 -9.64
CA ALA A 321 -10.53 -39.79 -9.30
C ALA A 321 -11.51 -40.95 -9.04
N THR A 322 -12.63 -40.70 -8.35
CA THR A 322 -13.66 -41.73 -8.13
C THR A 322 -14.41 -42.10 -9.42
N ALA A 323 -14.58 -41.17 -10.36
CA ALA A 323 -15.20 -41.44 -11.66
C ALA A 323 -14.28 -42.17 -12.65
N ALA A 324 -12.96 -42.15 -12.41
CA ALA A 324 -11.95 -42.77 -13.28
C ALA A 324 -11.57 -44.20 -12.89
N VAL A 325 -12.12 -44.75 -11.79
CA VAL A 325 -11.97 -46.17 -11.45
C VAL A 325 -13.01 -46.97 -12.24
N PRO A 326 -12.62 -47.78 -13.24
CA PRO A 326 -13.57 -48.68 -13.89
C PRO A 326 -13.95 -49.81 -12.94
N ALA A 327 -15.21 -50.24 -13.02
CA ALA A 327 -15.76 -51.38 -12.27
C ALA A 327 -15.06 -52.71 -12.60
#